data_AF-A0A8T4TL03-F1
#
_entry.id   AF-A0A8T4TL03-F1
#
_cell.length_a   1.000
_cell.length_b   1.000
_cell.length_c   1.000
_cell.angle_alpha   90.00
_cell.angle_beta   90.00
_cell.angle_gamma   90.00
#
_symmetry.space_group_name_H-M   'P 1'
#
loop_
_entity.id
_entity.type
_entity.pdbx_description
1 polymer ?
#
loop_
_entity_poly.entity_id
_entity_poly.type
_entity_poly.pdbx_seq_one_letter_code
_entity_poly.pdbx_strand_id
1 'polypeptide(L)' 'MMREVDAKLWKSGNSYVVTIPKKIVKKWKLKEGKELEIIIKKR' A
#
# COMPACT_ATOMS: atom_id res chain seq x y z
N MET A 1 21.86 3.25 -1.88
CA MET A 1 20.89 4.30 -1.47
C MET A 1 19.49 3.71 -1.63
N MET A 2 18.83 3.34 -0.53
CA MET A 2 17.50 2.72 -0.57
C MET A 2 16.47 3.82 -0.74
N ARG A 3 15.79 3.90 -1.89
CA ARG A 3 14.71 4.89 -2.08
C ARG A 3 13.61 4.59 -1.07
N GLU A 4 13.41 5.51 -0.14
CA GLU A 4 12.20 5.52 0.65
C GLU A 4 11.03 5.63 -0.35
N VAL A 5 10.05 4.73 -0.25
CA VAL A 5 8.73 4.88 -0.89
C VAL A 5 8.54 4.43 -2.36
N ASP A 6 9.07 3.28 -2.79
CA ASP A 6 8.49 2.60 -3.96
C ASP A 6 7.33 1.71 -3.52
N ALA A 7 6.16 2.32 -3.26
CA ALA A 7 4.92 1.56 -3.23
C ALA A 7 4.77 0.89 -4.60
N LYS A 8 4.79 -0.45 -4.64
CA LYS A 8 4.70 -1.20 -5.90
C LYS A 8 3.25 -1.52 -6.17
N LEU A 9 2.82 -1.23 -7.39
CA LEU A 9 1.53 -1.63 -7.93
C LEU A 9 1.77 -2.76 -8.93
N TRP A 10 1.06 -3.88 -8.80
CA TRP A 10 1.03 -4.91 -9.83
C TRP A 10 -0.37 -5.48 -10.02
N LYS A 11 -0.61 -6.07 -11.19
CA LYS A 11 -1.88 -6.74 -11.52
C LYS A 11 -1.83 -8.19 -11.08
N SER A 12 -2.89 -8.65 -10.41
CA SER A 12 -3.08 -10.04 -9.99
C SER A 12 -4.48 -10.48 -10.42
N GLY A 13 -4.58 -11.20 -11.53
CA GLY A 13 -5.86 -11.55 -12.14
C GLY A 13 -6.65 -10.30 -12.57
N ASN A 14 -7.85 -10.14 -12.01
CA ASN A 14 -8.70 -8.97 -12.25
C ASN A 14 -8.52 -7.84 -11.22
N SER A 15 -7.54 -7.97 -10.32
CA SER A 15 -7.32 -7.02 -9.23
C SER A 15 -5.95 -6.34 -9.34
N TYR A 16 -5.83 -5.18 -8.70
CA TYR A 16 -4.55 -4.52 -8.47
C TYR A 16 -4.11 -4.72 -7.02
N VAL A 17 -2.83 -5.02 -6.83
CA VAL A 17 -2.20 -5.18 -5.52
C VAL A 17 -1.19 -4.06 -5.32
N VAL A 18 -1.29 -3.39 -4.18
CA VAL A 18 -0.37 -2.32 -3.77
C VAL A 18 0.39 -2.77 -2.53
N THR A 19 1.72 -2.62 -2.53
CA THR A 19 2.49 -2.81 -1.30
C THR A 19 2.47 -1.57 -0.43
N ILE A 20 2.16 -1.79 0.85
CA ILE A 20 2.26 -0.77 1.88
C ILE A 20 3.64 -0.90 2.55
N PRO A 21 4.43 0.19 2.62
CA PRO A 21 5.71 0.19 3.32
C PRO A 21 5.61 -0.26 4.78
N LYS A 22 6.56 -1.09 5.23
CA LYS A 22 6.60 -1.62 6.62
C LYS A 22 6.54 -0.53 7.70
N LYS A 23 7.09 0.66 7.44
CA LYS A 23 7.04 1.81 8.37
C LYS A 23 5.60 2.28 8.62
N ILE A 24 4.77 2.31 7.58
CA ILE A 24 3.35 2.68 7.67
C ILE A 24 2.58 1.58 8.40
N VAL A 25 2.81 0.31 8.04
CA VAL A 25 2.20 -0.86 8.71
C VAL A 25 2.46 -0.81 10.22
N LYS A 26 3.71 -0.56 10.64
CA LYS A 26 4.06 -0.43 12.06
C LYS A 26 3.43 0.79 12.73
N LYS A 27 3.50 1.97 12.09
CA LYS A 27 2.98 3.23 12.65
C LYS A 27 1.47 3.13 12.94
N TRP A 28 0.72 2.50 12.05
CA TRP A 28 -0.74 2.39 12.13
C TRP A 28 -1.22 1.03 12.69
N LYS A 29 -0.29 0.17 13.12
CA LYS A 29 -0.57 -1.20 13.61
C LYS A 29 -1.51 -1.98 12.68
N LEU A 30 -1.28 -1.87 11.36
CA LEU A 30 -2.08 -2.55 10.34
C LEU A 30 -1.89 -4.07 10.46
N LYS A 31 -2.97 -4.81 10.27
CA LYS A 31 -3.00 -6.28 10.29
C LYS A 31 -3.84 -6.77 9.12
N GLU A 32 -3.65 -8.04 8.77
CA GLU A 32 -4.49 -8.73 7.80
C GLU A 32 -5.97 -8.69 8.22
N GLY A 33 -6.87 -8.59 7.24
CA GLY A 33 -8.32 -8.49 7.46
C GLY A 33 -8.82 -7.09 7.85
N LYS A 34 -7.94 -6.11 8.03
CA LYS A 34 -8.38 -4.72 8.21
C LYS A 34 -8.72 -4.06 6.87
N GLU A 35 -9.85 -3.38 6.84
CA GLU A 35 -10.24 -2.53 5.72
C GLU A 35 -9.44 -1.23 5.71
N LEU A 36 -9.14 -0.76 4.51
CA LEU A 36 -8.40 0.47 4.25
C LEU A 36 -9.16 1.27 3.20
N GLU A 37 -9.28 2.58 3.43
CA GLU A 37 -9.80 3.52 2.43
C GLU A 37 -8.67 4.04 1.56
N ILE A 38 -8.88 4.04 0.23
CA ILE A 38 -7.92 4.57 -0.74
C ILE A 38 -8.52 5.82 -1.37
N ILE A 39 -7.90 6.97 -1.12
CA ILE A 39 -8.32 8.25 -1.71
C ILE A 39 -7.45 8.55 -2.94
N ILE A 40 -8.04 8.52 -4.12
CA ILE A 40 -7.37 8.87 -5.38
C ILE A 40 -7.68 10.34 -5.70
N LYS A 41 -6.67 11.20 -5.64
CA LYS A 41 -6.79 12.60 -6.07
C LYS A 41 -6.36 12.73 -7.52
N LYS A 42 -7.23 13.24 -8.39
CA LYS A 42 -6.83 13.72 -9.72
C LYS A 42 -6.02 15.01 -9.55
N ARG A 43 -4.87 15.06 -10.21
CA ARG A 43 -4.17 16.32 -10.50
C ARG A 43 -4.79 16.99 -11.71
#